data_AF-A0A1J3CYD2-F1
#
_entry.id   AF-A0A1J3CYD2-F1
#
_cell.length_a   1.000
_cell.length_b   1.000
_cell.length_c   1.000
_cell.angle_alpha   90.00
_cell.angle_beta   90.00
_cell.angle_gamma   90.00
#
_symmetry.space_group_name_H-M   'P 1'
#
loop_
_entity.id
_entity.type
_entity.pdbx_description
1 polymer ?
#
loop_
_entity_poly.entity_id
_entity_poly.type
_entity_poly.pdbx_seq_one_letter_code
_entity_poly.pdbx_strand_id
1 'polypeptide(L)'
;ISYRLGRKKTRPSWESNMHMNGMSLVRTAMMGLFLIAFLQNAAAQERNNSIVAYHGAVATDDGRCSNIGMNVLRQGGNAIDASVAAALCLGVVSPASSGIGGGAFIVVKRANGKEIVYDSRETAPLR
;
A
#
# COMPACT_ATOMS: atom_id res chain seq x y z
N ILE A 1 -4.83 -41.63 72.95
CA ILE A 1 -5.46 -40.40 73.47
C ILE A 1 -4.66 -39.20 72.98
N SER A 2 -5.32 -38.29 72.26
CA SER A 2 -5.08 -36.84 72.17
C SER A 2 -5.03 -36.32 70.72
N TYR A 3 -6.10 -35.59 70.39
CA TYR A 3 -6.36 -34.88 69.14
C TYR A 3 -5.50 -33.62 69.04
N ARG A 4 -5.03 -33.26 67.84
CA ARG A 4 -4.55 -31.89 67.56
C ARG A 4 -5.28 -31.31 66.36
N LEU A 5 -6.32 -30.55 66.68
CA LEU A 5 -7.06 -29.66 65.78
C LEU A 5 -6.12 -28.66 65.11
N GLY A 6 -5.98 -28.75 63.79
CA GLY A 6 -5.33 -27.71 62.99
C GLY A 6 -6.25 -26.51 62.81
N ARG A 7 -5.96 -25.40 63.50
CA ARG A 7 -6.60 -24.09 63.25
C ARG A 7 -6.31 -23.66 61.81
N LYS A 8 -7.36 -23.47 60.99
CA LYS A 8 -7.23 -22.74 59.72
C LYS A 8 -6.86 -21.29 60.03
N LYS A 9 -5.65 -20.89 59.65
CA LYS A 9 -5.19 -19.50 59.68
C LYS A 9 -5.93 -18.74 58.57
N THR A 10 -6.99 -18.01 58.92
CA THR A 10 -7.65 -17.08 58.01
C THR A 10 -6.67 -15.93 57.74
N ARG A 11 -6.24 -15.79 56.48
CA ARG A 11 -5.41 -14.65 56.08
C ARG A 11 -6.26 -13.38 56.15
N PRO A 12 -5.72 -12.26 56.66
CA PRO A 12 -6.47 -11.01 56.75
C PRO A 12 -6.81 -10.47 55.35
N SER A 13 -8.03 -9.97 55.16
CA SER A 13 -8.57 -9.59 53.84
C SER A 13 -7.84 -8.43 53.14
N TRP A 14 -6.97 -7.71 53.84
CA TRP A 14 -6.15 -6.64 53.24
C TRP A 14 -4.97 -7.20 52.42
N GLU A 15 -4.49 -8.42 52.70
CA GLU A 15 -3.43 -9.07 51.91
C GLU A 15 -3.92 -9.43 50.48
N SER A 16 -5.19 -9.79 50.31
CA SER A 16 -5.78 -10.04 48.97
C SER A 16 -5.98 -8.76 48.16
N ASN A 17 -6.23 -7.63 48.80
CA ASN A 17 -6.43 -6.35 48.13
C ASN A 17 -5.12 -5.73 47.62
N MET A 18 -3.99 -6.06 48.25
CA MET A 18 -2.66 -5.58 47.83
C MET A 18 -2.22 -6.17 46.49
N HIS A 19 -2.57 -7.43 46.20
CA HIS A 19 -2.28 -8.07 44.91
C HIS A 19 -3.23 -7.62 43.79
N MET A 20 -4.47 -7.25 44.10
CA MET A 20 -5.47 -6.85 43.11
C MET A 20 -5.23 -5.45 42.52
N ASN A 21 -4.61 -4.53 43.29
CA ASN A 21 -4.40 -3.15 42.85
C ASN A 21 -3.20 -2.99 41.91
N GLY A 22 -2.11 -3.72 42.14
CA GLY A 22 -0.92 -3.68 41.28
C GLY A 22 -1.19 -4.26 39.89
N MET A 23 -1.95 -5.35 39.80
CA MET A 23 -2.31 -5.98 38.53
C MET A 23 -3.34 -5.15 37.74
N SER A 24 -4.22 -4.41 38.43
CA SER A 24 -5.17 -3.49 37.79
C SER A 24 -4.46 -2.28 37.17
N LEU A 25 -3.46 -1.71 37.86
CA LEU A 25 -2.66 -0.59 37.37
C LEU A 25 -1.83 -0.95 36.13
N VAL A 26 -1.24 -2.15 36.09
CA VAL A 26 -0.51 -2.62 34.91
C VAL A 26 -1.46 -2.83 33.73
N ARG A 27 -2.68 -3.33 33.96
CA ARG A 27 -3.68 -3.54 32.91
C ARG A 27 -4.21 -2.22 32.34
N THR A 28 -4.50 -1.22 33.19
CA THR A 28 -4.94 0.10 32.71
C THR A 28 -3.83 0.84 31.97
N ALA A 29 -2.58 0.73 32.42
CA ALA A 29 -1.43 1.27 31.69
C ALA A 29 -1.24 0.61 30.33
N MET A 30 -1.33 -0.73 30.25
CA MET A 30 -1.24 -1.48 28.99
C MET A 30 -2.38 -1.13 28.03
N MET A 31 -3.60 -1.01 28.53
CA MET A 31 -4.78 -0.68 27.73
C MET A 31 -4.70 0.77 27.23
N GLY A 32 -4.17 1.70 28.03
CA GLY A 32 -3.86 3.07 27.62
C GLY A 32 -2.77 3.14 26.56
N LEU A 33 -1.66 2.41 26.73
CA LEU A 33 -0.61 2.30 25.71
C LEU A 33 -1.13 1.70 24.40
N PHE A 34 -1.98 0.68 24.48
CA PHE A 34 -2.60 0.06 23.30
C PHE A 34 -3.54 1.03 22.58
N LEU A 35 -4.35 1.80 23.32
CA LEU A 35 -5.20 2.86 22.77
C LEU A 35 -4.38 3.95 22.09
N ILE A 36 -3.27 4.40 22.69
CA ILE A 36 -2.39 5.42 22.10
C ILE A 36 -1.75 4.90 20.81
N ALA A 37 -1.24 3.65 20.80
CA ALA A 37 -0.67 3.03 19.61
C ALA A 37 -1.71 2.81 18.49
N PHE A 38 -2.96 2.51 18.85
CA PHE A 38 -4.06 2.36 17.91
C PHE A 38 -4.47 3.71 17.30
N LEU A 39 -4.53 4.77 18.11
CA LEU A 39 -4.79 6.14 17.63
C LEU A 39 -3.69 6.66 16.71
N GLN A 40 -2.41 6.33 16.98
CA GLN A 40 -1.29 6.69 16.10
C GLN A 40 -1.38 6.01 14.72
N ASN A 41 -1.85 4.76 14.65
CA ASN A 41 -2.06 4.06 13.38
C ASN A 41 -3.32 4.55 12.63
N ALA A 42 -4.37 4.96 13.33
CA ALA A 42 -5.56 5.54 12.72
C ALA A 42 -5.27 6.90 12.04
N ALA A 43 -4.25 7.61 12.53
CA ALA A 43 -3.70 8.82 11.92
C ALA A 43 -2.60 8.53 10.87
N ALA A 44 -2.57 7.32 10.29
CA ALA A 44 -1.67 7.01 9.17
C ALA A 44 -1.84 8.09 8.08
N GLN A 45 -0.80 8.92 7.99
CA GLN A 45 -0.77 10.12 7.17
C GLN A 45 -1.14 9.78 5.73
N GLU A 46 -2.19 10.41 5.21
CA GLU A 46 -2.44 10.47 3.77
C GLU A 46 -1.20 11.12 3.15
N ARG A 47 -0.30 10.30 2.58
CA ARG A 47 0.90 10.81 1.91
C ARG A 47 0.43 11.46 0.61
N ASN A 48 0.08 12.74 0.69
CA ASN A 48 -0.33 13.56 -0.43
C ASN A 48 0.88 13.85 -1.32
N ASN A 49 1.33 12.84 -2.06
CA ASN A 49 2.46 12.92 -2.99
C ASN A 49 1.96 13.30 -4.38
N SER A 50 1.23 14.42 -4.45
CA SER A 50 0.78 14.97 -5.72
C SER A 50 1.96 15.65 -6.43
N ILE A 51 2.16 15.29 -7.69
CA ILE A 51 3.20 15.88 -8.54
C ILE A 51 2.51 16.80 -9.54
N VAL A 52 2.89 18.07 -9.56
CA VAL A 52 2.41 19.05 -10.54
C VAL A 52 3.44 19.16 -11.67
N ALA A 53 3.01 18.99 -12.91
CA ALA A 53 3.85 19.13 -14.10
C ALA A 53 3.18 20.05 -15.13
N TYR A 54 3.94 21.01 -15.66
CA TYR A 54 3.40 22.06 -16.55
C TYR A 54 3.47 21.73 -18.05
N HIS A 55 4.36 20.83 -18.46
CA HIS A 55 4.61 20.54 -19.87
C HIS A 55 4.22 19.11 -20.28
N GLY A 56 4.16 18.20 -19.33
CA GLY A 56 3.86 16.79 -19.57
C GLY A 56 4.26 15.95 -18.37
N ALA A 57 3.61 14.81 -18.23
CA ALA A 57 3.91 13.81 -17.21
C ALA A 57 3.75 12.42 -17.82
N VAL A 58 4.59 11.48 -17.36
CA VAL A 58 4.47 10.06 -17.65
C VAL A 58 4.48 9.32 -16.33
N ALA A 59 3.49 8.46 -16.13
CA ALA A 59 3.36 7.63 -14.94
C ALA A 59 3.28 6.16 -15.34
N THR A 60 4.09 5.34 -14.69
CA THR A 60 4.15 3.88 -14.86
C THR A 60 4.41 3.20 -13.51
N ASP A 61 4.36 1.87 -13.47
CA ASP A 61 4.61 1.08 -12.25
C ASP A 61 6.07 1.14 -11.77
N ASP A 62 7.02 1.49 -12.66
CA ASP A 62 8.45 1.58 -12.38
C ASP A 62 9.00 2.97 -12.77
N GLY A 63 9.65 3.64 -11.82
CA GLY A 63 10.19 4.99 -12.04
C GLY A 63 11.16 5.10 -13.21
N ARG A 64 11.90 4.03 -13.57
CA ARG A 64 12.80 4.02 -14.74
C ARG A 64 12.02 4.12 -16.05
N CYS A 65 10.88 3.45 -16.16
CA CYS A 65 10.04 3.50 -17.35
C CYS A 65 9.32 4.84 -17.48
N SER A 66 8.90 5.44 -16.37
CA SER A 66 8.42 6.84 -16.34
C SER A 66 9.49 7.81 -16.86
N ASN A 67 10.75 7.64 -16.42
CA ASN A 67 11.87 8.47 -16.88
C ASN A 67 12.18 8.28 -18.37
N ILE A 68 12.10 7.05 -18.89
CA ILE A 68 12.29 6.78 -20.33
C ILE A 68 11.19 7.48 -21.15
N GLY A 69 9.92 7.35 -20.77
CA GLY A 69 8.82 8.06 -21.44
C GLY A 69 8.99 9.58 -21.37
N MET A 70 9.39 10.12 -20.21
CA MET A 70 9.69 11.55 -20.06
C MET A 70 10.83 12.02 -20.96
N ASN A 71 11.86 11.18 -21.17
CA ASN A 71 12.96 11.50 -22.08
C ASN A 71 12.47 11.58 -23.53
N VAL A 72 11.53 10.72 -23.95
CA VAL A 72 10.91 10.80 -25.28
C VAL A 72 10.12 12.09 -25.45
N LEU A 73 9.34 12.50 -24.45
CA LEU A 73 8.65 13.80 -24.48
C LEU A 73 9.66 14.97 -24.59
N ARG A 74 10.75 14.92 -23.83
CA ARG A 74 11.82 15.94 -23.89
C ARG A 74 12.53 16.00 -25.23
N GLN A 75 12.57 14.90 -25.97
CA GLN A 75 13.14 14.82 -27.33
C GLN A 75 12.15 15.30 -28.41
N GLY A 76 10.97 15.80 -28.03
CA GLY A 76 9.95 16.28 -28.95
C GLY A 76 8.98 15.21 -29.45
N GLY A 77 9.03 14.00 -28.86
CA GLY A 77 8.02 12.97 -29.09
C GLY A 77 6.66 13.36 -28.52
N ASN A 78 5.60 12.79 -29.08
CA ASN A 78 4.23 13.01 -28.61
C ASN A 78 3.86 12.06 -27.45
N ALA A 79 2.65 12.21 -26.90
CA ALA A 79 2.17 11.37 -25.78
C ALA A 79 2.08 9.87 -26.12
N ILE A 80 1.84 9.51 -27.39
CA ILE A 80 1.81 8.13 -27.88
C ILE A 80 3.24 7.58 -27.99
N ASP A 81 4.20 8.35 -28.52
CA ASP A 81 5.59 7.92 -28.60
C ASP A 81 6.17 7.62 -27.20
N ALA A 82 5.86 8.50 -26.24
CA ALA A 82 6.26 8.34 -24.85
C ALA A 82 5.61 7.11 -24.19
N SER A 83 4.33 6.83 -24.47
CA SER A 83 3.64 5.67 -23.91
C SER A 83 4.16 4.36 -24.51
N VAL A 84 4.50 4.32 -25.80
CA VAL A 84 5.11 3.14 -26.44
C VAL A 84 6.49 2.87 -25.84
N ALA A 85 7.35 3.88 -25.71
CA ALA A 85 8.67 3.71 -25.09
C ALA A 85 8.56 3.22 -23.63
N ALA A 86 7.62 3.77 -22.88
CA ALA A 86 7.35 3.35 -21.52
C ALA A 86 6.83 1.90 -21.46
N ALA A 87 5.89 1.51 -22.32
CA ALA A 87 5.37 0.14 -22.40
C ALA A 87 6.44 -0.89 -22.78
N LEU A 88 7.35 -0.54 -23.71
CA LEU A 88 8.48 -1.39 -24.07
C LEU A 88 9.44 -1.57 -22.88
N CYS A 89 9.69 -0.51 -22.10
CA CYS A 89 10.46 -0.62 -20.86
C CYS A 89 9.77 -1.54 -19.85
N LEU A 90 8.45 -1.40 -19.66
CA LEU A 90 7.65 -2.27 -18.78
C LEU A 90 7.72 -3.73 -19.18
N GLY A 91 7.74 -4.02 -20.48
CA GLY A 91 7.94 -5.37 -20.99
C GLY A 91 9.26 -6.01 -20.58
N VAL A 92 10.28 -5.20 -20.25
CA VAL A 92 11.59 -5.67 -19.79
C VAL A 92 11.68 -5.71 -18.28
N VAL A 93 11.21 -4.67 -17.58
CA VAL A 93 11.36 -4.57 -16.11
C VAL A 93 10.28 -5.33 -15.35
N SER A 94 9.12 -5.53 -15.96
CA SER A 94 7.95 -6.22 -15.39
C SER A 94 7.36 -7.24 -16.38
N PRO A 95 8.17 -8.24 -16.83
CA PRO A 95 7.79 -9.16 -17.90
C PRO A 95 6.63 -10.09 -17.52
N ALA A 96 6.39 -10.30 -16.22
CA ALA A 96 5.26 -11.09 -15.73
C ALA A 96 3.91 -10.36 -15.87
N SER A 97 3.94 -9.03 -16.04
CA SER A 97 2.75 -8.17 -16.11
C SER A 97 2.47 -7.69 -17.53
N SER A 98 3.51 -7.26 -18.26
CA SER A 98 3.39 -6.72 -19.61
C SER A 98 4.50 -7.26 -20.52
N GLY A 99 4.28 -7.21 -21.83
CA GLY A 99 5.29 -7.60 -22.82
C GLY A 99 4.75 -7.68 -24.24
N ILE A 100 5.67 -7.83 -25.19
CA ILE A 100 5.36 -7.88 -26.63
C ILE A 100 4.57 -9.12 -27.06
N GLY A 101 4.55 -10.17 -26.23
CA GLY A 101 3.83 -11.42 -26.51
C GLY A 101 2.36 -11.40 -26.09
N GLY A 102 1.89 -10.32 -25.49
CA GLY A 102 0.50 -10.15 -25.07
C GLY A 102 -0.28 -9.20 -25.99
N GLY A 103 -1.25 -8.49 -25.38
CA GLY A 103 -2.07 -7.49 -26.04
C GLY A 103 -2.25 -6.24 -25.19
N ALA A 104 -2.78 -5.18 -25.78
CA ALA A 104 -2.92 -3.87 -25.15
C ALA A 104 -4.23 -3.17 -25.52
N PHE A 105 -4.63 -2.23 -24.68
CA PHE A 105 -5.67 -1.24 -24.97
C PHE A 105 -5.07 0.15 -24.83
N ILE A 106 -5.33 1.03 -25.79
CA ILE A 106 -4.85 2.42 -25.73
C ILE A 106 -6.03 3.35 -25.94
N VAL A 107 -6.24 4.27 -24.99
CA VAL A 107 -7.22 5.35 -25.10
C VAL A 107 -6.47 6.65 -25.33
N VAL A 108 -6.74 7.30 -26.45
CA VAL A 108 -6.07 8.54 -26.87
C VAL A 108 -7.09 9.66 -26.94
N LYS A 109 -6.80 10.76 -26.24
CA LYS A 109 -7.47 12.04 -26.44
C LYS A 109 -6.53 12.99 -27.17
N ARG A 110 -6.88 13.36 -28.39
CA ARG A 110 -6.11 14.31 -29.19
C ARG A 110 -6.40 15.74 -28.76
N ALA A 111 -5.45 16.64 -29.03
CA ALA A 111 -5.59 18.06 -28.71
C ALA A 111 -6.82 18.74 -29.35
N ASN A 112 -7.32 18.21 -30.48
CA ASN A 112 -8.55 18.68 -31.13
C ASN A 112 -9.85 18.13 -30.52
N GLY A 113 -9.77 17.46 -29.36
CA GLY A 113 -10.91 16.85 -28.69
C GLY A 113 -11.32 15.49 -29.24
N LYS A 114 -10.71 14.99 -30.33
CA LYS A 114 -11.03 13.66 -30.87
C LYS A 114 -10.51 12.57 -29.93
N GLU A 115 -11.38 11.61 -29.65
CA GLU A 115 -11.09 10.42 -28.84
C GLU A 115 -10.95 9.20 -29.77
N ILE A 116 -9.94 8.38 -29.52
CA ILE A 116 -9.63 7.18 -30.29
C ILE A 116 -9.28 6.06 -29.32
N VAL A 117 -9.82 4.87 -29.55
CA VAL A 117 -9.48 3.67 -28.78
C VAL A 117 -8.86 2.66 -29.72
N TYR A 118 -7.73 2.08 -29.32
CA TYR A 118 -7.10 0.96 -29.99
C TYR A 118 -7.28 -0.28 -29.12
N ASP A 119 -7.94 -1.29 -29.68
CA ASP A 119 -8.03 -2.63 -29.12
C ASP A 119 -7.04 -3.52 -29.85
N SER A 120 -6.04 -4.01 -29.14
CA SER A 120 -5.05 -4.98 -29.62
C SER A 120 -4.98 -6.15 -28.66
N ARG A 121 -6.14 -6.58 -28.12
CA ARG A 121 -6.24 -7.84 -27.38
C ARG A 121 -5.95 -9.01 -28.30
N GLU A 122 -5.34 -10.05 -27.75
CA GLU A 122 -5.03 -11.26 -28.49
C GLU A 122 -6.30 -11.95 -28.97
N THR A 123 -6.18 -12.68 -30.07
CA THR A 123 -7.25 -13.49 -30.63
C THR A 123 -6.87 -14.97 -30.50
N ALA A 124 -7.85 -15.82 -30.17
CA ALA A 124 -7.63 -17.26 -30.16
C ALA A 124 -7.18 -17.73 -31.56
N PRO A 125 -6.23 -18.69 -31.64
CA PRO A 125 -5.74 -19.18 -32.92
C PRO A 125 -6.87 -19.85 -33.72
N LEU A 126 -6.76 -19.78 -35.05
CA LEU A 126 -7.61 -20.57 -35.94
C LEU A 126 -7.29 -22.06 -35.73
N ARG A 127 -8.33 -22.90 -35.80
CA ARG A 127 -8.21 -24.35 -35.69
C ARG A 127 -7.38 -24.96 -36.82
#